data_AF-A0A6J8C9P1-F1
#
_entry.id   AF-A0A6J8C9P1-F1
#
_cell.length_a   1.000
_cell.length_b   1.000
_cell.length_c   1.000
_cell.angle_alpha   90.00
_cell.angle_beta   90.00
_cell.angle_gamma   90.00
#
_symmetry.space_group_name_H-M   'P 1'
#
loop_
_entity.id
_entity.type
_entity.pdbx_description
1 polymer ?
#
loop_
_entity_poly.entity_id
_entity_poly.type
_entity_poly.pdbx_seq_one_letter_code
_entity_poly.pdbx_strand_id
1 'polypeptide(L)'
;MMKTLLDYGQDAKASQLTGALFYKDRSGHMDSFDTNTGLYERKKLIGNSKSLDMEGMLFHDLFEMDRYLLNMVDVKLKLFRSKPSFCLMSSEDDADYDVVIEDIVVKVCKIKVNPAIIFAHSEALKSTNAKYPYTKTVMKHITLMMGSTNAVLENIFQDVKPKRIIMGLTSTNAVNGDYQLNPWNFQYFDLQQITLYCDGVPVDGIPLKLQFNEDRGATNVAAYVKMFENCGKWGGDAGNEITRSDFNNGYALFCFDLQPHFSDANYLSLVKQGKVRLECHFATPLPETVSLLILAENSGYFEIMSSQLKFQILMYSFFHTFREITRK
;
A
#
# COMPACT_ATOMS: atom_id res chain seq x y z
N MET A 1 1.39 -0.97 3.98
CA MET A 1 0.11 -1.54 4.43
C MET A 1 -0.73 -2.10 3.28
N MET A 2 -1.25 -1.32 2.31
CA MET A 2 -2.09 -1.88 1.22
C MET A 2 -1.39 -3.03 0.45
N LYS A 3 -0.14 -2.85 0.01
CA LYS A 3 0.69 -3.95 -0.55
C LYS A 3 0.84 -5.11 0.43
N THR A 4 1.19 -4.84 1.69
CA THR A 4 1.31 -5.86 2.75
C THR A 4 0.03 -6.70 2.90
N LEU A 5 -1.13 -6.07 2.81
CA LEU A 5 -2.43 -6.74 2.88
C LEU A 5 -2.72 -7.62 1.66
N LEU A 6 -2.29 -7.19 0.48
CA LEU A 6 -2.63 -7.86 -0.78
C LEU A 6 -1.60 -8.90 -1.23
N ASP A 7 -0.30 -8.65 -1.01
CA ASP A 7 0.81 -9.43 -1.57
C ASP A 7 1.20 -10.61 -0.68
N TYR A 8 1.07 -10.50 0.65
CA TYR A 8 1.44 -11.58 1.57
C TYR A 8 0.27 -12.51 1.90
N GLY A 9 0.55 -13.82 1.97
CA GLY A 9 -0.39 -14.84 2.42
C GLY A 9 -0.48 -14.97 3.94
N GLN A 10 -1.35 -15.87 4.40
CA GLN A 10 -1.60 -16.12 5.83
C GLN A 10 -0.32 -16.52 6.56
N ASP A 11 0.48 -17.43 6.00
CA ASP A 11 1.71 -17.91 6.65
C ASP A 11 2.68 -16.77 6.95
N ALA A 12 2.87 -15.87 5.99
CA ALA A 12 3.76 -14.73 6.17
C ALA A 12 3.22 -13.73 7.21
N LYS A 13 1.90 -13.45 7.15
CA LYS A 13 1.21 -12.53 8.06
C LYS A 13 1.18 -13.02 9.51
N ALA A 14 0.97 -14.31 9.71
CA ALA A 14 0.93 -14.94 11.02
C ALA A 14 2.33 -15.23 11.61
N SER A 15 3.39 -15.19 10.79
CA SER A 15 4.77 -15.47 11.21
C SER A 15 5.72 -14.29 10.99
N GLN A 16 6.48 -14.26 9.90
CA GLN A 16 7.58 -13.31 9.68
C GLN A 16 7.18 -11.83 9.78
N LEU A 17 5.95 -11.47 9.36
CA LEU A 17 5.52 -10.07 9.42
C LEU A 17 5.25 -9.58 10.84
N THR A 18 5.11 -10.49 11.82
CA THR A 18 5.02 -10.11 13.24
C THR A 18 6.29 -9.46 13.76
N GLY A 19 7.46 -9.73 13.14
CA GLY A 19 8.72 -9.03 13.44
C GLY A 19 8.67 -7.53 13.13
N ALA A 20 7.82 -7.14 12.18
CA ALA A 20 7.53 -5.74 11.86
C ALA A 20 6.26 -5.23 12.58
N LEU A 21 5.77 -5.93 13.61
CA LEU A 21 4.55 -5.59 14.35
C LEU A 21 3.25 -5.67 13.52
N PHE A 22 3.26 -6.38 12.40
CA PHE A 22 2.03 -6.66 11.66
C PHE A 22 1.25 -7.77 12.35
N TYR A 23 0.07 -7.41 12.86
CA TYR A 23 -0.95 -8.33 13.34
C TYR A 23 -2.26 -7.96 12.67
N LYS A 24 -2.90 -8.89 11.97
CA LYS A 24 -4.14 -8.62 11.26
C LYS A 24 -5.23 -8.20 12.26
N ASP A 25 -5.83 -7.05 12.02
CA ASP A 25 -6.95 -6.56 12.82
C ASP A 25 -8.21 -7.40 12.56
N ARG A 26 -9.09 -7.48 13.57
CA ARG A 26 -10.35 -8.20 13.42
C ARG A 26 -11.30 -7.40 12.53
N SER A 27 -11.75 -8.00 11.44
CA SER A 27 -12.75 -7.40 10.55
C SER A 27 -14.04 -7.06 11.31
N GLY A 28 -14.65 -5.93 10.96
CA GLY A 28 -15.85 -5.36 11.60
C GLY A 28 -15.58 -4.72 12.97
N HIS A 29 -14.35 -4.83 13.48
CA HIS A 29 -13.95 -4.35 14.79
C HIS A 29 -12.64 -3.57 14.76
N MET A 30 -12.20 -3.08 13.59
CA MET A 30 -10.88 -2.48 13.42
C MET A 30 -10.68 -1.20 14.24
N ASP A 31 -11.77 -0.47 14.52
CA ASP A 31 -11.81 0.72 15.38
C ASP A 31 -12.16 0.39 16.85
N SER A 32 -12.37 -0.89 17.19
CA SER A 32 -12.67 -1.30 18.57
C SER A 32 -11.40 -1.57 19.37
N PHE A 33 -11.33 -1.05 20.59
CA PHE A 33 -10.21 -1.29 21.49
C PHE A 33 -10.22 -2.67 22.18
N ASP A 34 -11.41 -3.23 22.36
CA ASP A 34 -11.60 -4.46 23.15
C ASP A 34 -11.70 -5.72 22.28
N THR A 35 -12.31 -5.60 21.09
CA THR A 35 -12.58 -6.76 20.24
C THR A 35 -11.60 -6.90 19.06
N ASN A 36 -10.78 -5.87 18.80
CA ASN A 36 -9.72 -5.95 17.79
C ASN A 36 -8.54 -6.78 18.29
N THR A 37 -8.47 -8.03 17.86
CA THR A 37 -7.40 -8.97 18.23
C THR A 37 -6.02 -8.51 17.76
N GLY A 38 -5.92 -7.87 16.60
CA GLY A 38 -4.65 -7.35 16.08
C GLY A 38 -4.10 -6.23 16.96
N LEU A 39 -4.96 -5.28 17.33
CA LEU A 39 -4.61 -4.20 18.26
C LEU A 39 -4.22 -4.75 19.64
N TYR A 40 -4.94 -5.74 20.15
CA TYR A 40 -4.65 -6.38 21.44
C TYR A 40 -3.22 -6.97 21.48
N GLU A 41 -2.83 -7.74 20.45
CA GLU A 41 -1.47 -8.32 20.39
C GLU A 41 -0.39 -7.23 20.31
N ARG A 42 -0.62 -6.17 19.51
CA ARG A 42 0.31 -5.03 19.45
C ARG A 42 0.43 -4.33 20.80
N LYS A 43 -0.70 -4.06 21.46
CA LYS A 43 -0.76 -3.41 22.79
C LYS A 43 -0.02 -4.21 23.85
N LYS A 44 -0.11 -5.54 23.82
CA LYS A 44 0.60 -6.43 24.76
C LYS A 44 2.12 -6.29 24.68
N LEU A 45 2.67 -6.03 23.50
CA LEU A 45 4.10 -5.89 23.26
C LEU A 45 4.67 -4.55 23.76
N ILE A 46 3.91 -3.47 23.62
CA ILE A 46 4.35 -2.11 24.00
C ILE A 46 3.84 -1.65 25.38
N GLY A 47 2.86 -2.36 25.95
CA GLY A 47 2.12 -1.92 27.12
C GLY A 47 3.00 -1.61 28.33
N ASN A 48 2.59 -0.61 29.11
CA ASN A 48 3.37 0.03 30.18
C ASN A 48 4.61 0.76 29.65
N SER A 49 4.52 1.40 28.49
CA SER A 49 5.58 2.25 27.96
C SER A 49 6.91 1.51 27.71
N LYS A 50 6.84 0.22 27.36
CA LYS A 50 8.02 -0.59 27.09
C LYS A 50 8.59 -0.26 25.71
N SER A 51 9.92 -0.23 25.61
CA SER A 51 10.60 -0.24 24.33
C SER A 51 10.36 -1.59 23.64
N LEU A 52 10.11 -1.55 22.34
CA LEU A 52 9.87 -2.72 21.51
C LEU A 52 10.79 -2.72 20.30
N ASP A 53 11.58 -3.77 20.13
CA ASP A 53 12.39 -3.98 18.93
C ASP A 53 11.54 -4.46 17.76
N MET A 54 11.79 -3.90 16.57
CA MET A 54 11.10 -4.27 15.34
C MET A 54 12.11 -4.44 14.21
N GLU A 55 11.88 -5.45 13.37
CA GLU A 55 12.70 -5.70 12.19
C GLU A 55 11.80 -6.14 11.02
N GLY A 56 12.00 -5.51 9.87
CA GLY A 56 11.19 -5.78 8.69
C GLY A 56 11.82 -5.26 7.41
N MET A 57 11.21 -5.62 6.28
CA MET A 57 11.63 -5.13 4.98
C MET A 57 11.32 -3.64 4.84
N LEU A 58 12.24 -2.91 4.21
CA LEU A 58 12.00 -1.53 3.83
C LEU A 58 11.16 -1.50 2.55
N PHE A 59 9.84 -1.29 2.69
CA PHE A 59 8.90 -1.23 1.57
C PHE A 59 9.13 0.03 0.72
N HIS A 60 10.06 -0.07 -0.23
CA HIS A 60 10.30 0.90 -1.27
C HIS A 60 10.49 0.16 -2.59
N ASP A 61 9.96 0.72 -3.67
CA ASP A 61 10.00 0.13 -4.99
C ASP A 61 11.40 -0.26 -5.47
N LEU A 62 12.42 0.51 -5.05
CA LEU A 62 13.84 0.23 -5.36
C LEU A 62 14.41 -0.98 -4.62
N PHE A 63 13.86 -1.36 -3.47
CA PHE A 63 14.32 -2.54 -2.72
C PHE A 63 13.52 -3.80 -3.08
N GLU A 64 12.43 -3.64 -3.83
CA GLU A 64 11.62 -4.74 -4.36
C GLU A 64 12.12 -5.21 -5.75
N MET A 65 13.15 -4.56 -6.32
CA MET A 65 13.71 -4.97 -7.61
C MET A 65 14.59 -6.22 -7.49
N ASP A 66 14.47 -7.14 -8.46
CA ASP A 66 15.29 -8.34 -8.56
C ASP A 66 16.63 -8.07 -9.26
N ARG A 67 17.33 -7.00 -8.85
CA ARG A 67 18.63 -6.60 -9.42
C ARG A 67 19.54 -5.96 -8.37
N TYR A 68 20.80 -6.38 -8.36
CA TYR A 68 21.84 -5.75 -7.54
C TYR A 68 22.27 -4.40 -8.13
N LEU A 69 22.42 -3.40 -7.26
CA LEU A 69 23.02 -2.12 -7.63
C LEU A 69 24.49 -2.29 -8.01
N LEU A 70 24.95 -1.55 -9.01
CA LEU A 70 26.36 -1.52 -9.39
C LEU A 70 27.23 -1.00 -8.23
N ASN A 71 28.50 -1.42 -8.25
CA ASN A 71 29.46 -0.97 -7.26
C ASN A 71 29.69 0.55 -7.34
N MET A 72 30.11 1.15 -6.23
CA MET A 72 30.42 2.58 -6.09
C MET A 72 29.21 3.53 -6.19
N VAL A 73 27.97 3.05 -6.21
CA VAL A 73 26.78 3.92 -6.23
C VAL A 73 26.46 4.40 -4.81
N ASP A 74 26.46 5.72 -4.58
CA ASP A 74 26.02 6.25 -3.27
C ASP A 74 24.49 6.25 -3.18
N VAL A 75 23.98 5.53 -2.19
CA VAL A 75 22.55 5.47 -1.86
C VAL A 75 22.30 6.27 -0.59
N LYS A 76 21.52 7.35 -0.70
CA LYS A 76 21.08 8.13 0.45
C LYS A 76 19.63 7.84 0.80
N LEU A 77 19.41 7.34 2.01
CA LEU A 77 18.09 7.08 2.57
C LEU A 77 17.67 8.22 3.49
N LYS A 78 16.45 8.72 3.29
CA LYS A 78 15.77 9.67 4.19
C LYS A 78 14.42 9.07 4.58
N LEU A 79 14.23 8.86 5.87
CA LEU A 79 13.01 8.34 6.45
C LEU A 79 12.30 9.47 7.19
N PHE A 80 10.99 9.62 6.96
CA PHE A 80 10.16 10.55 7.71
C PHE A 80 9.21 9.76 8.62
N ARG A 81 9.23 10.06 9.91
CA ARG A 81 8.34 9.46 10.89
C ARG A 81 6.95 10.09 10.77
N SER A 82 5.93 9.25 10.85
CA SER A 82 4.54 9.68 10.88
C SER A 82 4.10 10.15 12.25
N LYS A 83 2.98 10.87 12.30
CA LYS A 83 2.40 11.38 13.55
C LYS A 83 2.00 10.23 14.47
N PRO A 84 2.18 10.35 15.80
CA PRO A 84 1.72 9.35 16.76
C PRO A 84 0.23 9.01 16.62
N SER A 85 -0.63 10.02 16.41
CA SER A 85 -2.07 9.83 16.21
C SER A 85 -2.47 9.06 14.95
N PHE A 86 -1.54 8.85 14.00
CA PHE A 86 -1.77 7.99 12.85
C PHE A 86 -1.33 6.55 13.12
N CYS A 87 -0.23 6.35 13.85
CA CYS A 87 0.35 5.02 14.04
C CYS A 87 -0.04 4.33 15.34
N LEU A 88 -0.68 5.02 16.28
CA LEU A 88 -1.19 4.48 17.54
C LEU A 88 -2.70 4.67 17.63
N MET A 89 -3.34 3.81 18.41
CA MET A 89 -4.76 3.89 18.75
C MET A 89 -4.92 3.89 20.28
N SER A 90 -5.84 4.68 20.80
CA SER A 90 -6.17 4.73 22.23
C SER A 90 -7.61 5.14 22.48
N SER A 91 -8.19 4.57 23.55
CA SER A 91 -9.52 4.91 24.06
C SER A 91 -9.51 6.11 24.99
N GLU A 92 -8.34 6.67 25.31
CA GLU A 92 -8.23 7.84 26.19
C GLU A 92 -8.67 9.11 25.44
N ASP A 93 -9.51 9.90 26.09
CA ASP A 93 -9.86 11.24 25.62
C ASP A 93 -8.60 12.14 25.66
N ASP A 94 -8.42 12.97 24.62
CA ASP A 94 -7.29 13.90 24.49
C ASP A 94 -5.89 13.24 24.61
N ALA A 95 -5.76 12.00 24.12
CA ALA A 95 -4.49 11.28 24.06
C ALA A 95 -3.36 12.11 23.42
N ASP A 96 -2.20 12.15 24.07
CA ASP A 96 -1.00 12.85 23.62
C ASP A 96 0.24 11.96 23.78
N TYR A 97 0.25 10.85 23.05
CA TYR A 97 1.38 9.92 23.07
C TYR A 97 2.52 10.44 22.22
N ASP A 98 3.74 10.32 22.74
CA ASP A 98 4.95 10.49 21.96
C ASP A 98 5.51 9.13 21.52
N VAL A 99 6.12 9.15 20.34
CA VAL A 99 6.86 8.01 19.78
C VAL A 99 8.31 8.42 19.65
N VAL A 100 9.15 7.78 20.47
CA VAL A 100 10.59 7.97 20.44
C VAL A 100 11.25 6.78 19.78
N ILE A 101 12.14 7.08 18.81
CA ILE A 101 12.99 6.07 18.18
C ILE A 101 14.32 6.07 18.93
N GLU A 102 14.64 4.96 19.58
CA GLU A 102 15.85 4.83 20.41
C GLU A 102 17.09 4.50 19.56
N ASP A 103 16.96 3.58 18.60
CA ASP A 103 18.02 3.21 17.66
C ASP A 103 17.43 2.81 16.29
N ILE A 104 18.20 2.99 15.22
CA ILE A 104 17.84 2.59 13.85
C ILE A 104 19.05 1.98 13.15
N VAL A 105 18.91 0.73 12.72
CA VAL A 105 19.93 0.02 11.95
C VAL A 105 19.36 -0.41 10.60
N VAL A 106 20.07 -0.08 9.51
CA VAL A 106 19.75 -0.58 8.17
C VAL A 106 20.71 -1.72 7.82
N LYS A 107 20.16 -2.93 7.62
CA LYS A 107 20.92 -4.11 7.18
C LYS A 107 20.90 -4.19 5.66
N VAL A 108 22.09 -4.26 5.04
CA VAL A 108 22.24 -4.34 3.57
C VAL A 108 23.09 -5.54 3.20
N CYS A 109 22.63 -6.34 2.24
CA CYS A 109 23.41 -7.43 1.67
C CYS A 109 24.39 -6.89 0.61
N LYS A 110 25.68 -7.22 0.74
CA LYS A 110 26.72 -6.88 -0.25
C LYS A 110 27.26 -8.15 -0.89
N ILE A 111 27.37 -8.16 -2.21
CA ILE A 111 27.92 -9.30 -2.95
C ILE A 111 29.37 -9.03 -3.34
N LYS A 112 30.23 -10.02 -3.09
CA LYS A 112 31.60 -10.02 -3.57
C LYS A 112 31.63 -10.50 -5.02
N VAL A 113 31.96 -9.60 -5.93
CA VAL A 113 32.02 -9.87 -7.38
C VAL A 113 33.48 -10.07 -7.82
N ASN A 114 33.71 -10.92 -8.82
CA ASN A 114 35.04 -11.11 -9.42
C ASN A 114 35.56 -9.78 -10.01
N PRO A 115 36.81 -9.36 -9.72
CA PRO A 115 37.38 -8.12 -10.26
C PRO A 115 37.26 -7.96 -11.78
N ALA A 116 37.32 -9.04 -12.56
CA ALA A 116 37.18 -8.99 -14.02
C ALA A 116 35.80 -8.47 -14.47
N ILE A 117 34.74 -8.82 -13.71
CA ILE A 117 33.37 -8.36 -13.98
C ILE A 117 33.23 -6.87 -13.62
N ILE A 118 33.86 -6.44 -12.52
CA ILE A 118 33.87 -5.02 -12.12
C ILE A 118 34.54 -4.17 -13.21
N PHE A 119 35.67 -4.64 -13.75
CA PHE A 119 36.35 -3.96 -14.86
C PHE A 119 35.48 -3.93 -16.12
N ALA A 120 34.87 -5.06 -16.50
CA ALA A 120 33.97 -5.13 -17.65
C ALA A 120 32.76 -4.18 -17.52
N HIS A 121 32.15 -4.08 -16.33
CA HIS A 121 31.08 -3.12 -16.06
C HIS A 121 31.57 -1.67 -16.18
N SER A 122 32.77 -1.35 -15.69
CA SER A 122 33.35 -0.02 -15.80
C SER A 122 33.60 0.38 -17.26
N GLU A 123 34.12 -0.52 -18.09
CA GLU A 123 34.27 -0.28 -19.54
C GLU A 123 32.91 -0.14 -20.25
N ALA A 124 31.93 -1.00 -19.93
CA ALA A 124 30.59 -0.91 -20.51
C ALA A 124 29.89 0.41 -20.17
N LEU A 125 30.04 0.91 -18.93
CA LEU A 125 29.47 2.19 -18.47
C LEU A 125 30.03 3.42 -19.20
N LYS A 126 31.18 3.31 -19.88
CA LYS A 126 31.70 4.40 -20.72
C LYS A 126 30.89 4.59 -22.01
N SER A 127 30.22 3.55 -22.47
CA SER A 127 29.46 3.55 -23.73
C SER A 127 27.94 3.51 -23.52
N THR A 128 27.48 2.84 -22.46
CA THR A 128 26.05 2.61 -22.22
C THR A 128 25.73 2.72 -20.73
N ASN A 129 24.62 3.40 -20.41
CA ASN A 129 24.16 3.51 -19.02
C ASN A 129 23.56 2.18 -18.56
N ALA A 130 23.74 1.85 -17.28
CA ALA A 130 23.07 0.71 -16.67
C ALA A 130 21.62 1.08 -16.36
N LYS A 131 20.67 0.33 -16.92
CA LYS A 131 19.23 0.56 -16.74
C LYS A 131 18.64 -0.44 -15.76
N TYR A 132 17.91 0.08 -14.79
CA TYR A 132 17.27 -0.69 -13.74
C TYR A 132 15.75 -0.56 -13.85
N PRO A 133 15.06 -1.51 -14.50
CA PRO A 133 13.61 -1.55 -14.49
C PRO A 133 13.09 -1.91 -13.10
N TYR A 134 12.04 -1.22 -12.66
CA TYR A 134 11.36 -1.50 -11.40
C TYR A 134 9.88 -1.09 -11.50
N THR A 135 9.04 -1.63 -10.62
CA THR A 135 7.64 -1.21 -10.50
C THR A 135 7.56 0.01 -9.61
N LYS A 136 7.25 1.17 -10.18
CA LYS A 136 7.09 2.42 -9.43
C LYS A 136 5.66 2.54 -8.90
N THR A 137 5.54 2.66 -7.60
CA THR A 137 4.28 2.88 -6.89
C THR A 137 4.05 4.38 -6.68
N VAL A 138 2.83 4.84 -6.91
CA VAL A 138 2.39 6.23 -6.70
C VAL A 138 1.12 6.20 -5.86
N MET A 139 1.14 6.89 -4.73
CA MET A 139 -0.05 7.07 -3.90
C MET A 139 -0.70 8.42 -4.23
N LYS A 140 -2.02 8.42 -4.43
CA LYS A 140 -2.87 9.60 -4.49
C LYS A 140 -3.89 9.55 -3.38
N HIS A 141 -4.13 10.72 -2.79
CA HIS A 141 -5.14 10.93 -1.76
C HIS A 141 -6.14 11.94 -2.30
N ILE A 142 -7.42 11.56 -2.28
CA ILE A 142 -8.52 12.38 -2.78
C ILE A 142 -9.61 12.40 -1.72
N THR A 143 -10.05 13.59 -1.34
CA THR A 143 -11.12 13.78 -0.35
C THR A 143 -12.49 13.83 -1.05
N LEU A 144 -13.41 13.01 -0.58
CA LEU A 144 -14.82 13.00 -0.95
C LEU A 144 -15.63 13.66 0.17
N MET A 145 -16.44 14.66 -0.18
CA MET A 145 -17.16 15.46 0.80
C MET A 145 -18.37 14.69 1.36
N MET A 146 -18.64 14.85 2.66
CA MET A 146 -19.87 14.40 3.32
C MET A 146 -21.12 14.83 2.52
N GLY A 147 -22.14 13.97 2.50
CA GLY A 147 -23.39 14.21 1.79
C GLY A 147 -23.34 13.94 0.29
N SER A 148 -22.17 13.64 -0.27
CA SER A 148 -22.04 13.27 -1.69
C SER A 148 -22.64 11.89 -1.94
N THR A 149 -23.43 11.73 -2.99
CA THR A 149 -23.93 10.43 -3.48
C THR A 149 -23.17 9.94 -4.71
N ASN A 150 -22.47 10.84 -5.40
CA ASN A 150 -21.68 10.53 -6.59
C ASN A 150 -20.32 11.22 -6.50
N ALA A 151 -19.27 10.53 -6.92
CA ALA A 151 -17.94 11.09 -7.08
C ALA A 151 -17.42 10.75 -8.48
N VAL A 152 -17.07 11.79 -9.25
CA VAL A 152 -16.46 11.66 -10.57
C VAL A 152 -15.11 12.33 -10.53
N LEU A 153 -14.06 11.54 -10.74
CA LEU A 153 -12.68 11.99 -10.68
C LEU A 153 -12.05 11.83 -12.05
N GLU A 154 -11.82 12.94 -12.73
CA GLU A 154 -11.21 12.96 -14.06
C GLU A 154 -9.70 13.15 -14.00
N ASN A 155 -9.00 12.56 -14.97
CA ASN A 155 -7.55 12.69 -15.13
C ASN A 155 -6.78 12.43 -13.82
N ILE A 156 -7.15 11.35 -13.12
CA ILE A 156 -6.54 10.97 -11.84
C ILE A 156 -5.03 10.83 -12.02
N PHE A 157 -4.55 10.41 -13.19
CA PHE A 157 -3.14 10.40 -13.57
C PHE A 157 -2.97 11.30 -14.80
N GLN A 158 -2.03 12.25 -14.75
CA GLN A 158 -1.85 13.26 -15.80
C GLN A 158 -0.84 12.83 -16.87
N ASP A 159 0.20 12.06 -16.50
CA ASP A 159 1.33 11.78 -17.41
C ASP A 159 1.41 10.33 -17.86
N VAL A 160 1.27 9.39 -16.92
CA VAL A 160 1.51 7.96 -17.16
C VAL A 160 0.29 7.18 -16.72
N LYS A 161 -0.21 6.35 -17.63
CA LYS A 161 -1.25 5.37 -17.34
C LYS A 161 -0.66 4.28 -16.43
N PRO A 162 -1.24 4.05 -15.23
CA PRO A 162 -0.85 2.93 -14.39
C PRO A 162 -1.11 1.58 -15.06
N LYS A 163 -0.31 0.58 -14.68
CA LYS A 163 -0.58 -0.82 -14.97
C LYS A 163 -1.72 -1.33 -14.12
N ARG A 164 -1.64 -1.10 -12.80
CA ARG A 164 -2.58 -1.58 -11.80
C ARG A 164 -2.95 -0.43 -10.87
N ILE A 165 -4.21 -0.39 -10.46
CA ILE A 165 -4.73 0.56 -9.47
C ILE A 165 -5.39 -0.24 -8.35
N ILE A 166 -5.05 0.09 -7.11
CA ILE A 166 -5.68 -0.41 -5.89
C ILE A 166 -6.30 0.79 -5.17
N MET A 167 -7.55 0.67 -4.76
CA MET A 167 -8.28 1.75 -4.11
C MET A 167 -8.91 1.28 -2.80
N GLY A 168 -8.81 2.12 -1.78
CA GLY A 168 -9.52 1.95 -0.52
C GLY A 168 -10.16 3.26 -0.08
N LEU A 169 -11.35 3.17 0.51
CA LEU A 169 -12.04 4.30 1.12
C LEU A 169 -11.89 4.18 2.64
N THR A 170 -11.60 5.28 3.33
CA THR A 170 -11.52 5.32 4.80
C THR A 170 -11.89 6.70 5.31
N SER A 171 -12.16 6.86 6.61
CA SER A 171 -12.46 8.18 7.19
C SER A 171 -11.28 9.13 7.00
N THR A 172 -11.56 10.37 6.64
CA THR A 172 -10.51 11.39 6.51
C THR A 172 -9.87 11.73 7.86
N ASN A 173 -10.62 11.60 8.96
CA ASN A 173 -10.09 11.81 10.31
C ASN A 173 -9.02 10.76 10.63
N ALA A 174 -9.29 9.49 10.31
CA ALA A 174 -8.33 8.39 10.48
C ALA A 174 -7.01 8.66 9.72
N VAL A 175 -7.10 9.09 8.46
CA VAL A 175 -5.91 9.41 7.62
C VAL A 175 -5.13 10.62 8.14
N ASN A 176 -5.81 11.61 8.70
CA ASN A 176 -5.15 12.79 9.28
C ASN A 176 -4.53 12.52 10.65
N GLY A 177 -4.91 11.40 11.28
CA GLY A 177 -4.44 10.91 12.56
C GLY A 177 -5.45 11.21 13.66
N ASP A 178 -6.18 10.17 14.07
CA ASP A 178 -7.16 10.17 15.15
C ASP A 178 -6.92 8.88 15.96
N TYR A 179 -6.70 9.00 17.28
CA TYR A 179 -6.40 7.85 18.13
C TYR A 179 -7.56 6.84 18.22
N GLN A 180 -8.79 7.25 17.87
CA GLN A 180 -9.95 6.36 17.92
C GLN A 180 -10.22 5.63 16.61
N LEU A 181 -9.58 6.02 15.51
CA LEU A 181 -9.86 5.48 14.19
C LEU A 181 -8.64 4.82 13.58
N ASN A 182 -8.86 3.68 12.94
CA ASN A 182 -7.82 2.95 12.24
C ASN A 182 -7.73 3.44 10.78
N PRO A 183 -6.60 4.03 10.33
CA PRO A 183 -6.43 4.51 8.95
C PRO A 183 -6.43 3.37 7.91
N TRP A 184 -6.40 2.12 8.35
CA TRP A 184 -6.41 0.92 7.52
C TRP A 184 -7.75 0.17 7.57
N ASN A 185 -8.77 0.73 8.22
CA ASN A 185 -10.15 0.27 8.12
C ASN A 185 -10.74 0.74 6.77
N PHE A 186 -10.67 -0.12 5.77
CA PHE A 186 -11.17 0.14 4.42
C PHE A 186 -12.64 -0.24 4.31
N GLN A 187 -13.50 0.77 4.44
CA GLN A 187 -14.94 0.62 4.39
C GLN A 187 -15.47 0.84 2.97
N TYR A 188 -16.67 0.36 2.68
CA TYR A 188 -17.30 0.59 1.37
C TYR A 188 -18.26 1.80 1.37
N PHE A 189 -18.67 2.34 2.52
CA PHE A 189 -19.56 3.52 2.63
C PHE A 189 -20.82 3.46 1.74
N ASP A 190 -21.50 2.31 1.70
CA ASP A 190 -22.65 2.06 0.82
C ASP A 190 -22.39 2.28 -0.68
N LEU A 191 -21.15 2.07 -1.14
CA LEU A 191 -20.80 2.09 -2.55
C LEU A 191 -21.63 1.05 -3.33
N GLN A 192 -22.44 1.53 -4.27
CA GLN A 192 -23.34 0.75 -5.09
C GLN A 192 -22.75 0.44 -6.48
N GLN A 193 -21.94 1.34 -7.00
CA GLN A 193 -21.28 1.14 -8.28
C GLN A 193 -19.91 1.82 -8.29
N ILE A 194 -18.92 1.11 -8.82
CA ILE A 194 -17.60 1.65 -9.11
C ILE A 194 -17.22 1.34 -10.56
N THR A 195 -16.69 2.32 -11.27
CA THR A 195 -16.29 2.16 -12.66
C THR A 195 -15.02 2.95 -12.93
N LEU A 196 -13.99 2.24 -13.37
CA LEU A 196 -12.76 2.84 -13.84
C LEU A 196 -12.78 2.89 -15.36
N TYR A 197 -12.55 4.07 -15.91
CA TYR A 197 -12.42 4.33 -17.34
C TYR A 197 -10.97 4.61 -17.68
N CYS A 198 -10.52 4.02 -18.78
CA CYS A 198 -9.27 4.37 -19.44
C CYS A 198 -9.59 4.83 -20.86
N ASP A 199 -9.23 6.06 -21.21
CA ASP A 199 -9.44 6.64 -22.53
C ASP A 199 -10.91 6.56 -23.00
N GLY A 200 -11.84 6.74 -22.07
CA GLY A 200 -13.29 6.71 -22.30
C GLY A 200 -13.90 5.30 -22.33
N VAL A 201 -13.10 4.25 -22.21
CA VAL A 201 -13.58 2.84 -22.19
C VAL A 201 -13.53 2.30 -20.76
N PRO A 202 -14.61 1.66 -20.26
CA PRO A 202 -14.57 0.96 -18.98
C PRO A 202 -13.50 -0.15 -18.98
N VAL A 203 -12.62 -0.15 -18.00
CA VAL A 203 -11.49 -1.10 -17.90
C VAL A 203 -11.97 -2.54 -17.84
N ASP A 204 -13.05 -2.79 -17.09
CA ASP A 204 -13.66 -4.11 -16.92
C ASP A 204 -14.75 -4.43 -17.96
N GLY A 205 -14.94 -3.56 -18.96
CA GLY A 205 -16.03 -3.64 -19.94
C GLY A 205 -17.42 -3.32 -19.38
N ILE A 206 -17.69 -3.67 -18.12
CA ILE A 206 -18.93 -3.36 -17.39
C ILE A 206 -18.65 -2.67 -16.04
N PRO A 207 -19.52 -1.76 -15.60
CA PRO A 207 -19.51 -1.25 -14.24
C PRO A 207 -19.61 -2.35 -13.19
N LEU A 208 -18.80 -2.27 -12.13
CA LEU A 208 -18.93 -3.13 -10.96
C LEU A 208 -20.09 -2.63 -10.12
N LYS A 209 -21.22 -3.34 -10.18
CA LYS A 209 -22.37 -3.14 -9.28
C LYS A 209 -22.14 -3.92 -8.00
N LEU A 210 -22.32 -3.25 -6.88
CA LEU A 210 -22.02 -3.76 -5.55
C LEU A 210 -23.28 -3.69 -4.70
N GLN A 211 -23.62 -4.80 -4.07
CA GLN A 211 -24.61 -4.87 -3.01
C GLN A 211 -23.97 -5.64 -1.86
N PHE A 212 -23.81 -4.99 -0.72
CA PHE A 212 -23.19 -5.58 0.48
C PHE A 212 -24.24 -6.14 1.46
N ASN A 213 -25.52 -5.78 1.30
CA ASN A 213 -26.60 -6.31 2.13
C ASN A 213 -26.91 -7.77 1.75
N GLU A 214 -26.70 -8.68 2.70
CA GLU A 214 -26.91 -10.13 2.52
C GLU A 214 -28.38 -10.50 2.33
N ASP A 215 -29.31 -9.82 3.02
CA ASP A 215 -30.75 -10.07 2.93
C ASP A 215 -31.33 -9.81 1.53
N ARG A 216 -30.67 -8.93 0.76
CA ARG A 216 -31.06 -8.58 -0.62
C ARG A 216 -30.28 -9.35 -1.69
N GLY A 217 -29.43 -10.29 -1.29
CA GLY A 217 -28.49 -11.00 -2.17
C GLY A 217 -27.26 -10.15 -2.47
N ALA A 218 -26.15 -10.43 -1.79
CA ALA A 218 -24.90 -9.71 -1.99
C ALA A 218 -24.29 -10.00 -3.37
N THR A 219 -24.04 -8.95 -4.16
CA THR A 219 -23.48 -9.04 -5.53
C THR A 219 -22.05 -8.52 -5.65
N ASN A 220 -21.39 -8.27 -4.52
CA ASN A 220 -20.03 -7.74 -4.43
C ASN A 220 -18.91 -8.79 -4.63
N VAL A 221 -19.24 -10.06 -4.82
CA VAL A 221 -18.26 -11.16 -5.02
C VAL A 221 -17.34 -10.89 -6.22
N ALA A 222 -17.83 -10.24 -7.27
CA ALA A 222 -17.00 -9.88 -8.42
C ALA A 222 -15.84 -8.95 -8.04
N ALA A 223 -16.07 -7.95 -7.17
CA ALA A 223 -15.01 -7.08 -6.67
C ALA A 223 -14.02 -7.83 -5.78
N TYR A 224 -14.53 -8.73 -4.92
CA TYR A 224 -13.69 -9.60 -4.11
C TYR A 224 -12.80 -10.51 -4.96
N VAL A 225 -13.33 -11.16 -6.00
CA VAL A 225 -12.56 -12.01 -6.91
C VAL A 225 -11.53 -11.18 -7.68
N LYS A 226 -11.92 -10.00 -8.18
CA LYS A 226 -11.01 -9.06 -8.85
C LYS A 226 -9.82 -8.66 -7.99
N MET A 227 -10.00 -8.52 -6.67
CA MET A 227 -8.87 -8.30 -5.76
C MET A 227 -7.82 -9.41 -5.90
N PHE A 228 -8.22 -10.68 -5.94
CA PHE A 228 -7.30 -11.81 -6.13
C PHE A 228 -6.74 -11.92 -7.54
N GLU A 229 -7.55 -11.67 -8.58
CA GLU A 229 -7.10 -11.64 -9.98
C GLU A 229 -5.96 -10.63 -10.15
N ASN A 230 -6.18 -9.42 -9.65
CA ASN A 230 -5.22 -8.32 -9.75
C ASN A 230 -3.97 -8.55 -8.89
N CYS A 231 -4.01 -9.42 -7.88
CA CYS A 231 -2.85 -9.80 -7.09
C CYS A 231 -2.10 -11.02 -7.64
N GLY A 232 -2.52 -11.58 -8.78
CA GLY A 232 -1.91 -12.78 -9.36
C GLY A 232 -2.14 -14.04 -8.54
N LYS A 233 -3.20 -14.07 -7.72
CA LYS A 233 -3.51 -15.18 -6.80
C LYS A 233 -4.76 -15.97 -7.18
N TRP A 234 -5.55 -15.46 -8.12
CA TRP A 234 -6.77 -16.13 -8.55
C TRP A 234 -6.47 -17.45 -9.28
N GLY A 235 -7.15 -18.52 -8.88
CA GLY A 235 -7.00 -19.85 -9.49
C GLY A 235 -5.77 -20.65 -9.06
N GLY A 236 -4.89 -20.10 -8.22
CA GLY A 236 -3.74 -20.79 -7.64
C GLY A 236 -3.92 -21.12 -6.15
N ASP A 237 -3.01 -21.93 -5.60
CA ASP A 237 -2.90 -22.17 -4.15
C ASP A 237 -2.12 -21.02 -3.48
N ALA A 238 -2.69 -19.82 -3.56
CA ALA A 238 -2.12 -18.60 -3.01
C ALA A 238 -3.23 -17.71 -2.46
N GLY A 239 -3.03 -17.21 -1.23
CA GLY A 239 -4.00 -16.35 -0.55
C GLY A 239 -3.42 -15.01 -0.13
N ASN A 240 -4.28 -14.14 0.38
CA ASN A 240 -3.88 -12.90 1.05
C ASN A 240 -4.53 -12.77 2.44
N GLU A 241 -5.03 -13.86 3.01
CA GLU A 241 -5.72 -13.88 4.32
C GLU A 241 -6.96 -12.96 4.41
N ILE A 242 -7.49 -12.42 3.31
CA ILE A 242 -8.73 -11.64 3.32
C ILE A 242 -9.87 -12.53 2.84
N THR A 243 -10.79 -12.85 3.75
CA THR A 243 -12.01 -13.60 3.41
C THR A 243 -13.08 -12.70 2.80
N ARG A 244 -14.15 -13.27 2.25
CA ARG A 244 -15.31 -12.49 1.78
C ARG A 244 -15.94 -11.66 2.90
N SER A 245 -16.00 -12.20 4.11
CA SER A 245 -16.49 -11.47 5.28
C SER A 245 -15.56 -10.32 5.64
N ASP A 246 -14.24 -10.53 5.58
CA ASP A 246 -13.27 -9.47 5.87
C ASP A 246 -13.40 -8.32 4.86
N PHE A 247 -13.55 -8.64 3.58
CA PHE A 247 -13.76 -7.65 2.51
C PHE A 247 -14.97 -6.75 2.78
N ASN A 248 -16.06 -7.33 3.28
CA ASN A 248 -17.28 -6.56 3.62
C ASN A 248 -17.12 -5.73 4.89
N ASN A 249 -16.15 -6.06 5.74
CA ASN A 249 -16.04 -5.56 7.11
C ASN A 249 -14.65 -4.95 7.39
N GLY A 250 -14.21 -4.01 6.54
CA GLY A 250 -13.00 -3.21 6.80
C GLY A 250 -11.78 -3.55 5.95
N TYR A 251 -11.89 -4.51 5.01
CA TYR A 251 -10.84 -4.82 4.03
C TYR A 251 -11.31 -4.63 2.58
N ALA A 252 -12.22 -3.69 2.32
CA ALA A 252 -12.76 -3.41 0.99
C ALA A 252 -11.74 -2.67 0.10
N LEU A 253 -10.86 -3.43 -0.56
CA LEU A 253 -9.89 -2.90 -1.53
C LEU A 253 -10.32 -3.23 -2.97
N PHE A 254 -10.54 -2.20 -3.78
CA PHE A 254 -10.96 -2.34 -5.17
C PHE A 254 -9.75 -2.29 -6.10
N CYS A 255 -9.51 -3.36 -6.85
CA CYS A 255 -8.35 -3.48 -7.73
C CYS A 255 -8.77 -3.52 -9.20
N PHE A 256 -8.03 -2.78 -10.04
CA PHE A 256 -8.24 -2.73 -11.48
C PHE A 256 -6.91 -2.90 -12.22
N ASP A 257 -6.92 -3.72 -13.26
CA ASP A 257 -5.80 -3.94 -14.15
C ASP A 257 -6.05 -3.19 -15.45
N LEU A 258 -5.27 -2.14 -15.69
CA LEU A 258 -5.38 -1.32 -16.88
C LEU A 258 -4.46 -1.81 -18.00
N GLN A 259 -3.57 -2.74 -17.71
CA GLN A 259 -2.66 -3.36 -18.66
C GLN A 259 -2.48 -4.84 -18.30
N PRO A 260 -3.42 -5.72 -18.71
CA PRO A 260 -3.29 -7.15 -18.47
C PRO A 260 -2.03 -7.69 -19.14
N HIS A 261 -1.18 -8.35 -18.36
CA HIS A 261 0.00 -9.08 -18.86
C HIS A 261 -0.33 -10.57 -18.87
N PHE A 262 -0.03 -11.23 -20.00
CA PHE A 262 -0.27 -12.66 -20.18
C PHE A 262 0.93 -13.54 -19.82
N SER A 263 2.04 -12.98 -19.29
CA SER A 263 3.20 -13.76 -18.87
C SER A 263 4.03 -13.11 -17.76
N ASP A 264 4.66 -13.95 -16.94
CA ASP A 264 5.46 -13.60 -15.74
C ASP A 264 6.84 -12.99 -16.05
N ALA A 265 7.14 -12.69 -17.31
CA ALA A 265 8.44 -12.16 -17.67
C ALA A 265 8.52 -10.64 -17.44
N ASN A 266 9.64 -10.21 -16.85
CA ASN A 266 9.98 -8.80 -16.59
C ASN A 266 10.27 -8.05 -17.90
N TYR A 267 9.23 -7.78 -18.69
CA TYR A 267 9.34 -6.93 -19.87
C TYR A 267 9.26 -5.46 -19.48
N LEU A 268 10.09 -4.64 -20.13
CA LEU A 268 9.88 -3.20 -20.18
C LEU A 268 8.59 -2.94 -20.95
N SER A 269 7.50 -2.70 -20.24
CA SER A 269 6.28 -2.24 -20.89
C SER A 269 6.48 -0.79 -21.35
N LEU A 270 6.08 -0.50 -22.59
CA LEU A 270 6.01 0.88 -23.07
C LEU A 270 5.15 1.72 -22.11
N VAL A 271 5.70 2.83 -21.64
CA VAL A 271 4.96 3.83 -20.86
C VAL A 271 3.90 4.41 -21.78
N LYS A 272 2.63 4.13 -21.50
CA LYS A 272 1.50 4.64 -22.26
C LYS A 272 0.94 5.86 -21.55
N GLN A 273 0.61 6.89 -22.32
CA GLN A 273 -0.23 7.98 -21.84
C GLN A 273 -1.69 7.55 -21.96
N GLY A 274 -2.52 7.96 -21.01
CA GLY A 274 -3.95 7.68 -21.05
C GLY A 274 -4.68 8.45 -19.98
N LYS A 275 -5.95 8.77 -20.25
CA LYS A 275 -6.81 9.47 -19.30
C LYS A 275 -7.55 8.46 -18.44
N VAL A 276 -7.26 8.48 -17.14
CA VAL A 276 -7.94 7.65 -16.15
C VAL A 276 -9.02 8.46 -15.47
N ARG A 277 -10.27 7.99 -15.56
CA ARG A 277 -11.44 8.55 -14.87
C ARG A 277 -12.05 7.50 -13.95
N LEU A 278 -12.37 7.87 -12.72
CA LEU A 278 -13.08 7.02 -11.77
C LEU A 278 -14.47 7.59 -11.51
N GLU A 279 -15.44 6.70 -11.48
CA GLU A 279 -16.80 7.00 -11.06
C GLU A 279 -17.19 6.09 -9.89
N CYS A 280 -17.66 6.71 -8.81
CA CYS A 280 -18.22 6.05 -7.65
C CYS A 280 -19.65 6.55 -7.43
N HIS A 281 -20.60 5.63 -7.28
CA HIS A 281 -21.98 5.92 -6.92
C HIS A 281 -22.30 5.23 -5.59
N PHE A 282 -22.79 6.00 -4.62
CA PHE A 282 -23.14 5.55 -3.28
C PHE A 282 -24.66 5.46 -3.15
N ALA A 283 -25.17 4.41 -2.52
CA ALA A 283 -26.60 4.21 -2.32
C ALA A 283 -27.17 5.21 -1.29
N THR A 284 -26.35 5.60 -0.31
CA THR A 284 -26.66 6.63 0.68
C THR A 284 -25.67 7.78 0.56
N PRO A 285 -26.05 9.02 0.91
CA PRO A 285 -25.11 10.13 1.01
C PRO A 285 -24.00 9.80 2.01
N LEU A 286 -22.74 10.10 1.66
CA LEU A 286 -21.60 9.83 2.55
C LEU A 286 -21.84 10.41 3.95
N PRO A 287 -21.78 9.60 5.02
CA PRO A 287 -22.11 10.05 6.37
C PRO A 287 -21.03 10.98 6.96
N GLU A 288 -19.83 10.92 6.41
CA GLU A 288 -18.68 11.73 6.80
C GLU A 288 -17.81 12.07 5.59
N THR A 289 -16.78 12.88 5.80
CA THR A 289 -15.78 13.17 4.77
C THR A 289 -14.85 11.97 4.61
N VAL A 290 -14.86 11.36 3.43
CA VAL A 290 -14.14 10.10 3.14
C VAL A 290 -12.88 10.37 2.33
N SER A 291 -11.79 9.72 2.69
CA SER A 291 -10.54 9.72 1.95
C SER A 291 -10.48 8.51 1.03
N LEU A 292 -10.43 8.77 -0.28
CA LEU A 292 -10.11 7.79 -1.30
C LEU A 292 -8.58 7.72 -1.45
N LEU A 293 -8.01 6.60 -1.02
CA LEU A 293 -6.60 6.28 -1.16
C LEU A 293 -6.40 5.42 -2.40
N ILE A 294 -5.65 5.93 -3.37
CA ILE A 294 -5.37 5.27 -4.64
C ILE A 294 -3.88 4.94 -4.69
N LEU A 295 -3.56 3.65 -4.72
CA LEU A 295 -2.23 3.15 -4.96
C LEU A 295 -2.13 2.70 -6.42
N ALA A 296 -1.28 3.35 -7.20
CA ALA A 296 -1.08 3.04 -8.61
C ALA A 296 0.32 2.49 -8.86
N GLU A 297 0.41 1.43 -9.65
CA GLU A 297 1.68 0.82 -10.02
C GLU A 297 1.97 1.10 -11.49
N ASN A 298 3.18 1.60 -11.75
CA ASN A 298 3.65 2.00 -13.07
C ASN A 298 4.95 1.26 -13.38
N SER A 299 5.25 1.06 -14.66
CA SER A 299 6.62 0.74 -15.05
C SER A 299 7.51 1.95 -14.88
N GLY A 300 8.59 1.77 -14.12
CA GLY A 300 9.67 2.74 -14.01
C GLY A 300 11.00 2.11 -14.42
N TYR A 301 11.96 2.96 -14.71
CA TYR A 301 13.36 2.58 -14.64
C TYR A 301 14.18 3.78 -14.16
N PHE A 302 15.32 3.50 -13.56
CA PHE A 302 16.35 4.51 -13.34
C PHE A 302 17.63 4.08 -14.05
N GLU A 303 18.48 5.05 -14.37
CA GLU A 303 19.75 4.82 -15.03
C GLU A 303 20.90 5.20 -14.10
N ILE A 304 21.95 4.41 -14.13
CA ILE A 304 23.22 4.73 -13.47
C ILE A 304 24.20 5.10 -14.59
N MET A 305 24.63 6.35 -14.57
CA MET A 305 25.62 6.90 -15.49
C MET A 305 27.00 6.89 -14.83
N SER A 306 28.06 6.86 -15.63
CA SER A 306 29.45 6.96 -15.16
C SER A 306 29.73 8.21 -14.29
N SER A 307 28.99 9.31 -14.49
CA SER A 307 29.17 10.59 -13.78
C SER A 307 28.26 10.78 -12.56
N GLN A 308 27.26 9.93 -12.34
CA GLN A 308 26.26 10.12 -11.28
C GLN A 308 26.44 9.09 -10.17
N LEU A 309 27.30 9.41 -9.20
CA LEU A 309 27.47 8.61 -7.99
C LEU A 309 26.49 9.02 -6.88
N LYS A 310 25.57 9.97 -7.08
CA LYS A 310 24.67 10.47 -6.01
C LYS A 310 23.20 10.22 -6.35
N PHE A 311 22.56 9.29 -5.65
CA PHE A 311 21.11 9.11 -5.68
C PHE A 311 20.47 9.50 -4.34
N GLN A 312 19.39 10.29 -4.39
CA GLN A 312 18.59 10.65 -3.22
C GLN A 312 17.23 9.98 -3.31
N ILE A 313 16.91 9.15 -2.31
CA ILE A 313 15.59 8.53 -2.15
C ILE A 313 14.88 9.26 -1.01
N LEU A 314 13.72 9.84 -1.31
CA LEU A 314 12.80 10.41 -0.32
C LEU A 314 11.69 9.39 -0.10
N MET A 315 11.59 8.83 1.10
CA MET A 315 10.63 7.79 1.40
C MET A 315 9.70 8.20 2.54
N TYR A 316 8.40 7.92 2.35
CA TYR A 316 7.41 7.83 3.40
C TYR A 316 7.17 6.35 3.66
N SER A 317 7.67 5.81 4.77
CA SER A 317 7.40 4.43 5.16
C SER A 317 7.32 4.31 6.67
N PHE A 318 6.43 3.43 7.10
CA PHE A 318 6.06 3.15 8.47
C PHE A 318 6.67 1.84 8.92
N PHE A 319 7.71 1.85 9.75
CA PHE A 319 8.08 0.80 10.71
C PHE A 319 9.21 1.34 11.60
N HIS A 320 9.01 1.49 12.91
CA HIS A 320 10.07 1.83 13.89
C HIS A 320 9.77 1.24 15.28
N THR A 321 10.82 0.91 16.03
CA THR A 321 10.80 0.70 17.48
C THR A 321 10.06 1.86 18.16
N PHE A 322 8.94 1.56 18.83
CA PHE A 322 8.13 2.56 19.52
C PHE A 322 8.45 2.51 21.01
N ARG A 323 8.78 3.66 21.60
CA ARG A 323 8.61 3.91 23.03
C ARG A 323 7.47 4.90 23.20
N GLU A 324 6.41 4.44 23.86
CA GLU A 324 5.34 5.29 24.36
C GLU A 324 5.87 5.97 25.63
N ILE A 325 6.22 7.25 25.58
CA ILE A 325 6.55 8.00 26.79
C ILE A 325 5.23 8.62 27.30
N THR A 326 4.73 8.11 28.43
CA THR A 326 3.71 8.82 29.21
C THR A 326 4.31 10.11 29.79
N ARG A 327 3.51 11.20 29.72
CA ARG A 327 3.88 12.61 29.89
C ARG A 327 4.66 12.97 31.17
N LYS A 328 5.33 14.13 31.09
CA LYS A 328 5.72 14.98 32.23
C LYS A 328 4.52 15.42 33.06
#